data_AF-A0A3R7XE78-F1
#
_entry.id   AF-A0A3R7XE78-F1
#
_cell.length_a   1.000
_cell.length_b   1.000
_cell.length_c   1.000
_cell.angle_alpha   90.00
_cell.angle_beta   90.00
_cell.angle_gamma   90.00
#
_symmetry.space_group_name_H-M   'P 1'
#
loop_
_entity.id
_entity.type
_entity.pdbx_description
1 polymer ?
#
loop_
_entity_poly.entity_id
_entity_poly.type
_entity_poly.pdbx_seq_one_letter_code
_entity_poly.pdbx_strand_id
1 'polypeptide(L)'
;MIVDHHLKSALHNSVLSTERIFIIRTRDHTTAALQISFELNATDRAREIRGLCQAMAAHSLSHGIILTYNQEEELLTPDGMKIHVMPVWRWLIEGSGNMPDIGSL
;
A
#
# COMPACT_ATOMS: atom_id res chain seq x y z
N MET A 1 -2.24 -17.84 -2.98
CA MET A 1 -2.14 -16.47 -3.53
C MET A 1 -1.47 -16.59 -4.89
N ILE A 2 -2.27 -16.62 -5.97
CA ILE A 2 -1.72 -16.66 -7.34
C ILE A 2 -1.27 -15.24 -7.64
N VAL A 3 0.04 -15.04 -7.68
CA VAL A 3 0.65 -13.77 -8.08
C VAL A 3 0.59 -13.73 -9.60
N ASP A 4 -0.37 -12.95 -10.12
CA ASP A 4 -0.55 -12.70 -11.55
C ASP A 4 0.74 -12.19 -12.20
N HIS A 5 0.93 -12.49 -13.48
CA HIS A 5 2.06 -12.06 -14.30
C HIS A 5 2.21 -10.53 -14.28
N HIS A 6 1.12 -9.77 -14.15
CA HIS A 6 1.14 -8.32 -14.00
C HIS A 6 1.73 -7.85 -12.66
N LEU A 7 1.55 -8.61 -11.57
CA LEU A 7 2.16 -8.28 -10.28
C LEU A 7 3.69 -8.47 -10.34
N LYS A 8 4.17 -9.46 -11.09
CA LYS A 8 5.62 -9.72 -11.25
C LYS A 8 6.37 -8.58 -11.95
N SER A 9 5.75 -7.90 -12.92
CA SER A 9 6.36 -6.73 -13.55
C SER A 9 6.45 -5.52 -12.62
N ALA A 10 5.48 -5.33 -11.72
CA ALA A 10 5.50 -4.25 -10.73
C ALA A 10 6.51 -4.51 -9.59
N LEU A 11 6.83 -5.77 -9.32
CA LEU A 11 7.69 -6.21 -8.21
C LEU A 11 9.17 -6.36 -8.59
N HIS A 12 9.58 -6.00 -9.80
CA HIS A 12 10.93 -6.27 -10.31
C HIS A 12 12.07 -5.57 -9.53
N ASN A 13 11.77 -4.60 -8.65
CA ASN A 13 12.78 -3.85 -7.88
C ASN A 13 12.39 -3.59 -6.40
N SER A 14 11.51 -4.40 -5.78
CA SER A 14 11.09 -4.16 -4.40
C SER A 14 12.11 -4.71 -3.38
N VAL A 15 12.69 -3.82 -2.59
CA VAL A 15 13.46 -4.17 -1.37
C VAL A 15 12.45 -4.58 -0.30
N LEU A 16 12.53 -5.82 0.19
CA LEU A 16 11.68 -6.33 1.25
C LEU A 16 12.02 -5.63 2.56
N SER A 17 11.19 -4.66 2.98
CA SER A 17 11.27 -4.04 4.30
C SER A 17 10.07 -4.53 5.09
N THR A 18 10.26 -5.55 5.94
CA THR A 18 9.24 -6.32 6.67
C THR A 18 8.25 -7.09 5.78
N GLU A 19 8.05 -8.36 6.10
CA GLU A 19 7.37 -9.45 5.35
C GLU A 19 6.03 -9.15 4.62
N ARG A 20 5.41 -7.99 4.84
CA ARG A 20 4.08 -7.61 4.34
C ARG A 20 4.01 -6.22 3.67
N ILE A 21 5.09 -5.44 3.70
CA ILE A 21 5.18 -4.14 3.02
C ILE A 21 5.91 -4.30 1.69
N PHE A 22 5.31 -3.76 0.63
CA PHE A 22 5.90 -3.63 -0.69
C PHE A 22 6.10 -2.16 -1.03
N ILE A 23 7.27 -1.85 -1.56
CA ILE A 23 7.58 -0.53 -2.09
C ILE A 23 7.41 -0.57 -3.60
N ILE A 24 6.51 0.25 -4.12
CA ILE A 24 6.26 0.38 -5.55
C ILE A 24 7.17 1.46 -6.11
N ARG A 25 7.91 1.13 -7.16
CA ARG A 25 8.82 2.05 -7.84
C ARG A 25 8.47 2.13 -9.31
N THR A 26 8.36 3.35 -9.83
CA THR A 26 8.21 3.61 -11.26
C THR A 26 9.47 4.30 -11.77
N ARG A 27 10.22 3.61 -12.62
CA ARG A 27 11.59 4.00 -13.00
C ARG A 27 12.45 4.19 -11.73
N ASP A 28 12.91 5.40 -11.47
CA ASP A 28 13.80 5.73 -10.36
C ASP A 28 13.06 6.30 -9.13
N HIS A 29 11.76 6.55 -9.25
CA HIS A 29 10.96 7.16 -8.19
C HIS A 29 10.18 6.10 -7.40
N THR A 30 10.25 6.18 -6.07
CA THR A 30 9.32 5.47 -5.20
C THR A 30 7.97 6.16 -5.29
N THR A 31 6.91 5.44 -5.67
CA THR A 31 5.59 6.01 -5.93
C THR A 31 4.56 5.66 -4.88
N ALA A 32 4.74 4.55 -4.13
CA ALA A 32 3.83 4.17 -3.06
C ALA A 32 4.45 3.11 -2.14
N ALA A 33 3.88 2.99 -0.94
CA ALA A 33 4.06 1.86 -0.04
C ALA A 33 2.72 1.11 0.09
N LEU A 34 2.78 -0.22 -0.02
CA LEU A 34 1.63 -1.11 -0.05
C LEU A 34 1.78 -2.16 1.05
N GLN A 35 0.81 -2.24 1.95
CA GLN A 35 0.65 -3.33 2.92
C GLN A 35 -0.40 -4.30 2.40
N ILE A 36 -0.22 -5.60 2.63
CA ILE A 36 -1.26 -6.60 2.36
C ILE A 36 -1.65 -7.27 3.67
N SER A 37 -2.95 -7.24 3.99
CA SER A 37 -3.54 -8.03 5.08
C SER A 37 -4.81 -8.72 4.59
N PHE A 38 -5.22 -9.82 5.21
CA PHE A 38 -6.55 -10.37 4.94
C PHE A 38 -7.63 -9.50 5.60
N GLU A 39 -7.39 -9.16 6.86
CA GLU A 39 -8.24 -8.31 7.71
C GLU A 39 -7.34 -7.47 8.61
N LEU A 40 -7.75 -6.24 8.90
CA LEU A 40 -7.26 -5.42 10.01
C LEU A 40 -8.20 -5.60 11.19
N ASN A 41 -7.70 -6.24 12.24
CA ASN A 41 -8.44 -6.46 13.48
C ASN A 41 -7.79 -5.67 14.64
N ALA A 42 -8.42 -5.70 15.81
CA ALA A 42 -7.94 -4.94 16.97
C ALA A 42 -6.51 -5.31 17.40
N THR A 43 -6.03 -6.53 17.11
CA THR A 43 -4.74 -7.03 17.58
C THR A 43 -3.57 -6.66 16.65
N ASP A 44 -3.81 -6.57 15.33
CA ASP A 44 -2.76 -6.29 14.36
C ASP A 44 -2.80 -4.86 13.81
N ARG A 45 -3.96 -4.21 13.77
CA ARG A 45 -4.16 -2.90 13.13
C ARG A 45 -3.09 -1.88 13.49
N ALA A 46 -2.80 -1.73 14.78
CA ALA A 46 -1.81 -0.76 15.24
C ALA A 46 -0.38 -1.10 14.76
N ARG A 47 -0.03 -2.39 14.67
CA ARG A 47 1.26 -2.84 14.15
C ARG A 47 1.36 -2.64 12.64
N GLU A 48 0.32 -3.01 11.90
CA GLU A 48 0.31 -2.89 10.42
C GLU A 48 0.37 -1.42 9.98
N ILE A 49 -0.42 -0.53 10.62
CA ILE A 49 -0.39 0.91 10.34
C ILE A 49 0.99 1.48 10.66
N ARG A 50 1.56 1.17 11.83
CA ARG A 50 2.90 1.67 12.20
C ARG A 50 3.98 1.21 11.21
N GLY A 51 3.94 -0.05 10.80
CA GLY A 51 4.89 -0.59 9.81
C GLY A 51 4.79 0.19 8.49
N LEU A 52 3.57 0.39 7.99
CA LEU A 52 3.34 1.16 6.77
C LEU A 52 3.82 2.61 6.90
N CYS A 53 3.50 3.31 8.01
CA CYS A 53 3.99 4.67 8.27
C CYS A 53 5.53 4.74 8.28
N GLN A 54 6.21 3.75 8.90
CA GLN A 54 7.67 3.70 8.92
C GLN A 54 8.25 3.57 7.50
N ALA A 55 7.66 2.71 6.68
CA ALA A 55 8.07 2.56 5.28
C ALA A 55 7.80 3.84 4.47
N MET A 56 6.66 4.49 4.68
CA MET A 56 6.34 5.76 4.04
C MET A 56 7.34 6.85 4.43
N ALA A 57 7.64 7.00 5.72
CA ALA A 57 8.63 7.95 6.23
C ALA A 57 10.02 7.71 5.62
N ALA A 58 10.48 6.45 5.58
CA ALA A 58 11.77 6.06 5.04
C ALA A 58 11.92 6.36 3.53
N HIS A 59 10.81 6.50 2.82
CA HIS A 59 10.77 6.80 1.39
C HIS A 59 10.16 8.17 1.06
N SER A 60 9.95 9.03 2.06
CA SER A 60 9.37 10.38 1.90
C SER A 60 8.02 10.36 1.16
N LEU A 61 7.19 9.36 1.45
CA LEU A 61 5.86 9.19 0.88
C LEU A 61 4.80 9.83 1.77
N SER A 62 3.86 10.56 1.16
CA SER A 62 2.68 11.11 1.82
C SER A 62 1.48 10.16 1.81
N HIS A 63 1.48 9.15 0.93
CA HIS A 63 0.36 8.22 0.74
C HIS A 63 0.81 6.76 0.79
N GLY A 64 0.00 5.93 1.44
CA GLY A 64 0.17 4.48 1.53
C GLY A 64 -1.16 3.75 1.37
N ILE A 65 -1.09 2.47 1.03
CA ILE A 65 -2.28 1.64 0.80
C ILE A 65 -2.18 0.38 1.65
N ILE A 66 -3.29 -0.03 2.28
CA ILE A 66 -3.46 -1.35 2.87
C ILE A 66 -4.52 -2.10 2.07
N LEU A 67 -4.11 -3.15 1.37
CA LEU A 67 -5.04 -4.05 0.69
C LEU A 67 -5.60 -5.06 1.67
N THR A 68 -6.93 -5.20 1.67
CA THR A 68 -7.68 -6.14 2.51
C THR A 68 -8.57 -7.05 1.67
N TYR A 69 -9.22 -8.03 2.30
CA TYR A 69 -10.23 -8.84 1.62
C TYR A 69 -11.49 -8.03 1.28
N ASN A 70 -12.01 -7.25 2.24
CA ASN A 70 -13.30 -6.56 2.11
C ASN A 70 -13.45 -5.28 2.95
N GLN A 71 -12.39 -4.79 3.61
CA GLN A 71 -12.45 -3.60 4.45
C GLN A 71 -12.05 -2.36 3.67
N GLU A 72 -12.68 -1.24 4.02
CA GLU A 72 -12.47 0.05 3.40
C GLU A 72 -12.48 1.15 4.45
N GLU A 73 -11.43 1.97 4.46
CA GLU A 73 -11.22 3.03 5.44
C GLU A 73 -10.19 4.03 4.91
N GLU A 74 -10.38 5.32 5.21
CA GLU A 74 -9.35 6.34 5.02
C GLU A 74 -8.82 6.81 6.37
N LEU A 75 -7.50 6.91 6.47
CA LEU A 75 -6.81 7.33 7.69
C LEU A 75 -5.88 8.50 7.42
N LEU A 76 -5.98 9.52 8.27
CA LEU A 76 -5.03 10.62 8.33
C LEU A 76 -4.24 10.49 9.63
N THR A 77 -2.92 10.35 9.51
CA THR A 77 -2.02 10.31 10.66
C THR A 77 -1.80 11.75 11.20
N PRO A 78 -1.38 11.91 12.47
CA PRO A 78 -0.99 13.21 13.01
C PRO A 78 0.10 13.92 12.20
N ASP A 79 0.96 13.15 11.52
CA ASP A 79 2.06 13.65 10.69
C ASP A 79 1.63 13.98 9.25
N GLY A 80 0.32 13.97 8.97
CA GLY A 80 -0.25 14.31 7.67
C GLY A 80 -0.19 13.22 6.60
N MET A 81 0.35 12.03 6.94
CA MET A 81 0.35 10.88 6.03
C MET A 81 -1.06 10.31 5.88
N LYS A 82 -1.45 9.98 4.64
CA LYS A 82 -2.73 9.34 4.31
C LYS A 82 -2.55 7.87 4.04
N ILE A 83 -3.45 7.06 4.59
CA ILE A 83 -3.50 5.61 4.36
C ILE A 83 -4.88 5.24 3.85
N HIS A 84 -4.94 4.59 2.69
CA HIS A 84 -6.16 4.03 2.13
C HIS A 84 -6.20 2.53 2.42
N VAL A 85 -7.14 2.10 3.25
CA VAL A 85 -7.50 0.70 3.39
C VAL A 85 -8.55 0.40 2.34
N MET A 86 -8.32 -0.59 1.48
CA MET A 86 -9.30 -0.97 0.45
C MET A 86 -9.25 -2.45 0.09
N PRO A 87 -10.36 -3.01 -0.42
CA PRO A 87 -10.36 -4.39 -0.90
C PRO A 87 -9.45 -4.60 -2.11
N VAL A 88 -8.72 -5.70 -2.15
CA VAL A 88 -7.80 -6.03 -3.26
C VAL A 88 -8.48 -6.05 -4.62
N TRP A 89 -9.71 -6.54 -4.71
CA TRP A 89 -10.46 -6.58 -5.98
C TRP A 89 -10.76 -5.18 -6.50
N ARG A 90 -10.99 -4.20 -5.62
CA ARG A 90 -11.24 -2.82 -6.02
C ARG A 90 -9.97 -2.20 -6.58
N TRP A 91 -8.85 -2.39 -5.88
CA TRP A 91 -7.54 -1.95 -6.35
C TRP A 91 -7.20 -2.52 -7.73
N LEU A 92 -7.50 -3.79 -7.99
CA LEU A 92 -7.29 -4.42 -9.29
C LEU A 92 -8.17 -3.81 -10.41
N ILE A 93 -9.43 -3.50 -10.11
CA ILE A 93 -10.36 -2.91 -11.09
C ILE A 93 -9.98 -1.44 -11.37
N GLU A 94 -9.76 -0.64 -10.34
CA GLU A 94 -9.43 0.79 -10.48
C GLU A 94 -8.03 0.99 -11.07
N GLY A 95 -7.06 0.15 -10.67
CA GLY A 95 -5.68 0.20 -11.15
C GLY A 95 -5.48 -0.18 -12.62
N SER A 96 -6.45 -0.88 -13.23
CA SER A 96 -6.36 -1.37 -14.61
C SER A 96 -6.52 -0.29 -15.69
N GLY A 97 -6.84 0.96 -15.30
CA GLY A 97 -6.90 2.13 -16.19
C GLY A 97 -5.89 3.24 -15.90
N ASN A 98 -5.40 3.35 -14.66
CA ASN A 98 -4.32 4.19 -14.14
C ASN A 98 -4.18 3.82 -12.65
N MET A 99 -3.01 4.01 -12.02
CA MET A 99 -2.92 3.94 -10.55
C MET A 99 -4.03 4.83 -9.95
N PRO A 100 -4.83 4.36 -8.97
CA PRO A 100 -5.87 5.20 -8.37
C PRO A 100 -5.25 6.55 -8.03
N ASP A 101 -5.92 7.63 -8.42
CA ASP A 101 -5.50 8.98 -8.06
C ASP A 101 -5.56 9.09 -6.55
N ILE A 102 -4.45 8.73 -5.90
CA ILE A 102 -4.24 8.82 -4.45
C ILE A 102 -3.97 10.28 -4.05
N GLY A 103 -4.29 11.24 -4.91
CA GLY A 103 -4.18 12.66 -4.65
C GLY A 103 -2.76 13.16 -4.89
N SER A 104 -2.49 13.61 -6.10
CA SER A 104 -1.50 14.67 -6.31
C SER A 104 -2.12 16.02 -5.90
N LEU A 105 -1.92 16.43 -4.65
CA LEU A 105 -2.01 17.82 -4.16
C LEU A 105 -0.88 18.09 -3.18
#